data_AF-A0A512JGC8-F1
#
_entry.id   AF-A0A512JGC8-F1
#
_cell.length_a   1.000
_cell.length_b   1.000
_cell.length_c   1.000
_cell.angle_alpha   90.00
_cell.angle_beta   90.00
_cell.angle_gamma   90.00
#
_symmetry.space_group_name_H-M   'P 1'
#
loop_
_entity.id
_entity.type
_entity.pdbx_description
1 polymer ?
#
loop_
_entity_poly.entity_id
_entity_poly.type
_entity_poly.pdbx_seq_one_letter_code
_entity_poly.pdbx_strand_id
1 'polypeptide(L)'
;MFSVTDSPPELQLPLKLTLRGESVAVLDAVGISVCHIYYDDGCPVRRSVRQRMTKEDAITVGKTVARALTRLVAGDGEERPQHENGPVDAEPRSSQHPPR
;
A
#
# COMPACT_ATOMS: atom_id res chain seq x y z
N MET A 1 16.84 27.25 -20.57
CA MET A 1 16.36 26.99 -19.19
C MET A 1 15.22 26.00 -19.28
N PHE A 2 15.26 24.91 -18.51
CA PHE A 2 14.10 24.05 -18.30
C PHE A 2 13.51 24.43 -16.95
N SER A 3 12.40 25.17 -16.96
CA SER A 3 11.62 25.38 -15.74
C SER A 3 10.91 24.07 -15.42
N VAL A 4 11.50 23.25 -14.56
CA VAL A 4 10.78 22.16 -13.91
C VAL A 4 9.75 22.83 -13.00
N THR A 5 8.50 22.89 -13.45
CA THR A 5 7.38 23.24 -12.59
C THR A 5 7.21 22.10 -11.60
N ASP A 6 7.78 22.28 -10.41
CA ASP A 6 7.82 21.31 -9.32
C ASP A 6 6.46 21.23 -8.61
N SER A 7 5.44 20.89 -9.40
CA SER A 7 4.08 20.59 -9.00
C SER A 7 3.82 19.18 -9.52
N PRO A 8 3.60 18.19 -8.64
CA PRO A 8 3.29 16.84 -9.10
C PRO A 8 2.03 16.89 -9.97
N PRO A 9 1.98 16.14 -11.09
CA PRO A 9 0.85 16.21 -12.02
C PRO A 9 -0.45 15.88 -11.30
N GLU A 10 -1.45 16.76 -11.43
CA GLU A 10 -2.75 16.58 -10.76
C GLU A 10 -3.37 15.23 -11.17
N LEU A 11 -3.64 14.40 -10.16
CA LEU A 11 -4.02 13.01 -10.35
C LEU A 11 -5.46 12.91 -10.87
N GLN A 12 -5.62 12.70 -12.18
CA GLN A 12 -6.92 12.78 -12.82
C GLN A 12 -7.80 11.57 -12.46
N LEU A 13 -8.95 11.83 -11.84
CA LEU A 13 -9.94 10.82 -11.45
C LEU A 13 -10.95 10.57 -12.61
N PRO A 14 -11.54 9.36 -12.73
CA PRO A 14 -11.36 8.18 -11.87
C PRO A 14 -10.12 7.33 -12.25
N LEU A 15 -9.48 6.77 -11.23
CA LEU A 15 -8.38 5.82 -11.39
C LEU A 15 -8.86 4.48 -11.95
N LYS A 16 -8.02 3.84 -12.77
CA LYS A 16 -8.31 2.60 -13.51
C LYS A 16 -7.27 1.54 -13.20
N LEU A 17 -7.72 0.30 -13.02
CA LEU A 17 -6.83 -0.86 -12.84
C LEU A 17 -6.67 -1.60 -14.16
N THR A 18 -5.44 -1.94 -14.54
CA THR A 18 -5.15 -2.69 -15.77
C THR A 18 -4.01 -3.69 -15.58
N LEU A 19 -3.95 -4.73 -16.41
CA LEU A 19 -2.87 -5.71 -16.41
C LEU A 19 -1.80 -5.32 -17.43
N ARG A 20 -0.55 -5.20 -16.98
CA ARG A 20 0.63 -4.89 -17.80
C ARG A 20 1.70 -5.95 -17.53
N GLY A 21 1.62 -7.06 -18.27
CA GLY A 21 2.55 -8.19 -18.16
C GLY A 21 2.49 -8.85 -16.78
N GLU A 22 3.59 -8.76 -16.04
CA GLU A 22 3.77 -9.24 -14.66
C GLU A 22 3.34 -8.22 -13.59
N SER A 23 2.56 -7.20 -13.94
CA SER A 23 2.07 -6.17 -13.01
C SER A 23 0.60 -5.82 -13.19
N VAL A 24 -0.04 -5.45 -12.08
CA VAL A 24 -1.24 -4.62 -12.05
C VAL A 24 -0.77 -3.16 -12.06
N ALA A 25 -1.16 -2.38 -13.05
CA ALA A 25 -0.91 -0.94 -13.07
C ALA A 25 -2.18 -0.17 -12.62
N VAL A 26 -1.99 0.85 -11.80
CA VAL A 26 -3.00 1.86 -11.53
C VAL A 26 -2.74 3.03 -12.47
N LEU A 27 -3.70 3.30 -13.36
CA LEU A 27 -3.67 4.45 -14.26
C LEU A 27 -4.59 5.56 -13.76
N ASP A 28 -4.31 6.79 -14.14
CA ASP A 28 -5.23 7.92 -14.01
C ASP A 28 -6.30 7.93 -15.14
N ALA A 29 -7.11 8.99 -15.18
CA ALA A 29 -8.16 9.14 -16.19
C ALA A 29 -7.62 9.23 -17.63
N VAL A 30 -6.47 9.87 -17.84
CA VAL A 30 -5.83 10.06 -19.17
C VAL A 30 -4.92 8.89 -19.58
N GLY A 31 -4.63 7.96 -18.65
CA GLY A 31 -3.88 6.73 -18.91
C GLY A 31 -2.42 6.76 -18.49
N ILE A 32 -1.98 7.79 -17.75
CA ILE A 32 -0.65 7.87 -17.14
C ILE A 32 -0.57 6.84 -16.01
N SER A 33 0.54 6.12 -15.92
CA SER A 33 0.75 5.11 -14.86
C SER A 33 1.19 5.76 -13.56
N VAL A 34 0.40 5.55 -12.51
CA VAL A 34 0.57 6.13 -11.17
C VAL A 34 1.39 5.19 -10.29
N CYS A 35 1.15 3.87 -10.38
CA CYS A 35 1.98 2.85 -9.76
C CYS A 35 1.89 1.51 -10.49
N HIS A 36 2.92 0.66 -10.30
CA HIS A 36 2.96 -0.72 -10.74
C HIS A 36 3.11 -1.67 -9.55
N ILE A 37 2.19 -2.62 -9.45
CA ILE A 37 2.11 -3.61 -8.38
C ILE A 37 2.41 -4.97 -9.01
N TYR A 38 3.61 -5.49 -8.75
CA TYR A 38 4.10 -6.74 -9.34
C TYR A 38 3.67 -7.94 -8.51
N TYR A 39 3.08 -8.94 -9.16
CA TYR A 39 2.83 -10.27 -8.60
C TYR A 39 3.85 -11.27 -9.16
N ASP A 40 3.91 -12.48 -8.60
CA ASP A 40 4.61 -13.57 -9.27
C ASP A 40 3.72 -14.24 -10.33
N ASP A 41 4.23 -14.40 -11.55
CA ASP A 41 3.59 -15.14 -12.64
C ASP A 41 3.86 -16.67 -12.58
N GLY A 42 4.52 -17.13 -11.51
CA GLY A 42 5.03 -18.48 -11.33
C GLY A 42 6.43 -18.72 -11.93
N CYS A 43 7.01 -17.76 -12.65
CA CYS A 43 8.27 -17.98 -13.36
C CYS A 43 9.50 -17.96 -12.41
N PRO A 44 10.18 -19.10 -12.18
CA PRO A 44 11.26 -19.18 -11.19
C PRO A 44 12.52 -18.40 -11.60
N VAL A 45 12.64 -18.06 -12.89
CA VAL A 45 13.78 -17.31 -13.44
C VAL A 45 13.63 -15.79 -13.26
N ARG A 46 12.39 -15.28 -13.16
CA ARG A 46 12.13 -13.83 -13.23
C ARG A 46 12.27 -13.10 -11.90
N ARG A 47 11.78 -13.67 -10.79
CA ARG A 47 11.78 -13.01 -9.48
C ARG A 47 12.06 -13.99 -8.34
N SER A 48 13.23 -13.86 -7.73
CA SER A 48 13.73 -14.67 -6.60
C SER A 48 13.28 -14.15 -5.22
N VAL A 49 12.09 -13.55 -5.14
CA VAL A 49 11.58 -12.94 -3.89
C VAL A 49 10.96 -14.02 -3.00
N ARG A 50 11.33 -14.02 -1.71
CA ARG A 50 11.04 -15.09 -0.75
C ARG A 50 9.58 -15.19 -0.28
N GLN A 51 8.74 -14.24 -0.67
CA GLN A 51 7.31 -14.18 -0.36
C GLN A 51 6.59 -13.72 -1.63
N ARG A 52 5.75 -14.59 -2.19
CA ARG A 52 5.13 -14.42 -3.51
C ARG A 52 3.71 -13.90 -3.35
N MET A 53 3.50 -12.62 -3.68
CA MET A 53 2.18 -12.00 -3.76
C MET A 53 1.48 -12.51 -5.03
N THR A 54 0.23 -12.99 -4.90
CA THR A 54 -0.55 -13.50 -6.03
C THR A 54 -1.07 -12.36 -6.91
N LYS A 55 -1.60 -12.71 -8.09
CA LYS A 55 -2.28 -11.77 -8.97
C LYS A 55 -3.53 -11.18 -8.31
N GLU A 56 -4.23 -12.01 -7.54
CA GLU A 56 -5.45 -11.68 -6.80
C GLU A 56 -5.14 -10.70 -5.65
N ASP A 57 -4.02 -10.92 -4.94
CA ASP A 57 -3.48 -9.97 -3.96
C ASP A 57 -3.08 -8.65 -4.62
N ALA A 58 -2.37 -8.68 -5.75
CA ALA A 58 -1.96 -7.49 -6.48
C ALA A 58 -3.15 -6.63 -6.96
N ILE A 59 -4.22 -7.28 -7.42
CA ILE A 59 -5.48 -6.61 -7.77
C ILE A 59 -6.14 -6.00 -6.52
N THR A 60 -6.04 -6.67 -5.36
CA THR A 60 -6.59 -6.21 -4.09
C THR A 60 -5.80 -5.01 -3.54
N VAL A 61 -4.47 -5.08 -3.50
CA VAL A 61 -3.59 -3.95 -3.18
C VAL A 61 -3.85 -2.78 -4.14
N GLY A 62 -4.00 -3.04 -5.44
CA GLY A 62 -4.32 -2.02 -6.44
C GLY A 62 -5.64 -1.30 -6.18
N LYS A 63 -6.70 -2.04 -5.79
CA LYS A 63 -7.98 -1.45 -5.36
C LYS A 63 -7.82 -0.58 -4.11
N THR A 64 -7.02 -1.03 -3.14
CA THR A 64 -6.76 -0.26 -1.90
C THR A 64 -5.99 1.03 -2.20
N VAL A 65 -4.90 0.96 -2.99
CA VAL A 65 -4.12 2.13 -3.42
C VAL A 65 -4.99 3.10 -4.21
N ALA A 66 -5.77 2.63 -5.19
CA ALA A 66 -6.65 3.49 -5.96
C ALA A 66 -7.71 4.19 -5.08
N ARG A 67 -8.27 3.51 -4.08
CA ARG A 67 -9.21 4.11 -3.12
C ARG A 67 -8.55 5.14 -2.21
N ALA A 68 -7.35 4.85 -1.69
CA ALA A 68 -6.60 5.77 -0.84
C ALA A 68 -6.24 7.06 -1.60
N LEU A 69 -5.70 6.93 -2.81
CA LEU A 69 -5.41 8.07 -3.69
C LEU A 69 -6.66 8.87 -4.05
N THR A 70 -7.79 8.21 -4.33
CA THR A 70 -9.06 8.91 -4.61
C THR A 70 -9.52 9.75 -3.42
N ARG A 71 -9.41 9.25 -2.18
CA ARG A 71 -9.74 10.02 -0.96
C ARG A 71 -8.81 11.22 -0.75
N LEU A 72 -7.51 11.02 -0.92
CA LEU A 72 -6.49 12.08 -0.80
C LEU A 72 -6.74 13.23 -1.79
N VAL A 73 -7.17 12.93 -3.02
CA VAL A 73 -7.54 13.95 -4.03
C VAL A 73 -8.91 14.56 -3.76
N ALA A 74 -9.87 13.80 -3.22
CA ALA A 74 -11.20 14.31 -2.87
C ALA A 74 -11.20 15.28 -1.66
N GLY A 75 -10.12 15.33 -0.88
CA GLY A 75 -10.03 16.14 0.34
C GLY A 75 -10.63 15.47 1.58
N ASP A 76 -10.93 14.16 1.51
CA ASP A 76 -11.39 13.37 2.65
C ASP A 76 -10.25 13.20 3.67
N GLY A 77 -10.14 14.16 4.59
CA GLY A 77 -9.00 14.33 5.48
C GLY A 77 -8.81 13.22 6.51
N GLU A 78 -7.66 12.54 6.41
CA GLU A 78 -6.82 12.11 7.53
C GLU A 78 -7.52 11.49 8.76
N GLU A 79 -8.27 10.40 8.56
CA GLU A 79 -8.45 9.39 9.63
C GLU A 79 -7.07 8.80 9.97
N ARG A 80 -6.32 9.49 10.84
CA ARG A 80 -5.14 8.90 11.50
C ARG A 80 -5.61 7.64 12.22
N PRO A 81 -4.95 6.48 12.04
CA PRO A 81 -5.17 5.37 12.94
C PRO A 81 -4.78 5.85 14.34
N GLN A 82 -5.78 6.02 15.21
CA GLN A 82 -5.55 6.29 16.62
C GLN A 82 -4.94 5.03 17.21
N HIS A 83 -3.61 4.94 17.14
CA HIS A 83 -2.84 3.99 17.90
C HIS A 83 -2.86 4.46 19.35
N GLU A 84 -4.02 4.31 19.99
CA GLU A 84 -4.21 4.53 21.40
C GLU A 84 -3.25 3.59 22.12
N ASN A 85 -2.15 4.15 22.61
CA ASN A 85 -1.24 3.45 23.50
C ASN A 85 -1.92 3.40 24.87
N GLY A 86 -2.96 2.57 24.96
CA GLY A 86 -3.55 2.16 26.22
C GLY A 86 -2.42 1.69 27.15
N PRO A 87 -2.45 2.06 28.43
CA PRO A 87 -1.34 1.79 29.33
C PRO A 87 -1.03 0.29 29.33
N VAL A 88 0.25 -0.05 29.11
CA VAL A 88 0.77 -1.39 29.39
C VAL A 88 0.86 -1.57 30.91
N ASP A 89 -0.32 -1.69 31.53
CA ASP A 89 -0.45 -1.89 32.96
C ASP A 89 0.28 -3.18 33.37
N ALA A 90 1.20 -3.01 34.31
CA ALA A 90 2.33 -3.91 34.47
C ALA A 90 1.94 -5.35 34.82
N GLU A 91 2.78 -6.30 34.40
CA GLU A 91 2.96 -7.56 35.14
C GLU A 91 3.89 -7.35 36.35
N PRO A 92 3.38 -7.29 37.60
CA PRO A 92 4.19 -7.52 38.79
C PRO A 92 4.43 -9.03 38.99
N ARG A 93 5.36 -9.57 38.18
CA ARG A 93 6.29 -10.68 38.49
C ARG A 93 5.81 -11.76 39.49
N SER A 94 5.59 -12.97 38.97
CA SER A 94 5.71 -14.28 39.62
C SER A 94 5.90 -14.30 41.16
N SER A 95 4.81 -14.41 41.91
CA SER A 95 4.84 -14.80 43.33
C SER A 95 5.20 -16.28 43.50
N GLN A 96 6.46 -16.64 43.27
CA GLN A 96 7.07 -17.85 43.81
C GLN A 96 8.08 -17.48 44.90
N HIS A 97 7.71 -17.76 46.15
CA HIS A 97 8.53 -17.48 47.32
C HIS A 97 8.83 -18.78 48.09
N PRO A 98 10.01 -19.40 47.90
CA PRO A 98 10.65 -20.18 48.97
C PRO A 98 11.21 -19.22 50.04
N PRO A 99 11.53 -19.65 51.27
CA PRO A 99 11.69 -21.03 51.79
C PRO A 99 10.62 -21.37 52.87
N ARG A 100 10.60 -22.52 53.57
CA ARG A 100 11.65 -23.40 54.14
C ARG A 100 11.24 -24.86 54.13
#